data_AF-A0A7D9EMS9-F1
#
_entry.id   AF-A0A7D9EMS9-F1
#
_cell.length_a   1.000
_cell.length_b   1.000
_cell.length_c   1.000
_cell.angle_alpha   90.00
_cell.angle_beta   90.00
_cell.angle_gamma   90.00
#
_symmetry.space_group_name_H-M   'P 1'
#
loop_
_entity.id
_entity.type
_entity.pdbx_description
1 polymer ?
#
loop_
_entity_poly.entity_id
_entity_poly.type
_entity_poly.pdbx_seq_one_letter_code
_entity_poly.pdbx_strand_id
1 'polypeptide(L)'
;MATGYEDSRFETQVDESLHCVICTEVLKDPVQCRRNEHHFCRNCITKHLRHSRNCLTCKDPLTVETLARPQRFLANTLSSLKISCENSERGCRKVVELGSLDTHVATCGFSPMPCSNDQCEEIISRRDKEIHENKVCDFRRVKCDYCAQMVLYKNFMQHTCPPRQEIREIKAELREVRSTCDQMLRMMSNLTTIVSNIPRRPEGSHESSDQELQAEIVVAGGVHCKSVEVFNMATKTWRPLSEMNECKDGASSVLYQGHMIVTGGFSDQDLDSVEKLNLVDGQWIEEIHFKLPAPSNSHTCVVHQNRLLVIGGDFPDKISNAIHEIQLTPPYTSRLLTKMPRAICYHGGEIVNDKVYIFGGSTTGFGEATTDYVLMFDPATNTCKELNPLPHPVSHMATVAWKDNVVVLGGEDKEGNIFSEVILYNVATKRHRMLPEMRQKRRGCTAVTIGDNIIAMGGKDETNTRLRSVECYNFQTNTWTEFPAMAEARVYATAVVKYP
;
A
#
# COMPACT_ATOMS: atom_id res chain seq x y z
N MET A 1 12.60 16.67 40.42
CA MET A 1 12.53 15.96 41.72
C MET A 1 11.06 15.89 42.09
N ALA A 2 10.47 14.70 42.06
CA ALA A 2 9.02 14.55 42.16
C ALA A 2 8.47 15.08 43.49
N THR A 3 7.48 15.97 43.37
CA THR A 3 6.53 16.37 44.41
C THR A 3 5.55 15.21 44.69
N GLY A 4 4.44 15.45 45.40
CA GLY A 4 3.37 14.46 45.56
C GLY A 4 2.75 14.02 44.22
N TYR A 5 1.73 13.17 44.27
CA TYR A 5 0.98 12.78 43.09
C TYR A 5 -0.03 13.87 42.70
N GLU A 6 -0.05 14.25 41.43
CA GLU A 6 -1.02 15.22 40.90
C GLU A 6 -2.46 14.72 41.02
N ASP A 7 -3.35 15.57 41.53
CA ASP A 7 -4.78 15.29 41.66
C ASP A 7 -5.45 14.85 40.36
N SER A 8 -5.03 15.43 39.23
CA SER A 8 -5.53 15.13 37.88
C SER A 8 -5.38 13.66 37.48
N ARG A 9 -4.48 12.92 38.15
CA ARG A 9 -4.21 11.51 37.85
C ARG A 9 -5.18 10.56 38.55
N PHE A 10 -5.93 11.01 39.53
CA PHE A 10 -6.86 10.16 40.28
C PHE A 10 -8.23 10.11 39.63
N GLU A 11 -8.91 8.95 39.72
CA GLU A 11 -10.25 8.76 39.13
C GLU A 11 -11.33 9.59 39.85
N THR A 12 -11.12 9.84 41.14
CA THR A 12 -12.03 10.58 42.01
C THR A 12 -11.29 11.71 42.72
N GLN A 13 -12.03 12.75 43.11
CA GLN A 13 -11.49 13.80 43.97
C GLN A 13 -10.92 13.20 45.25
N VAL A 14 -9.66 13.51 45.54
CA VAL A 14 -8.95 13.01 46.74
C VAL A 14 -9.24 13.95 47.91
N ASP A 15 -9.40 13.37 49.10
CA ASP A 15 -9.64 14.12 50.32
C ASP A 15 -8.43 14.99 50.70
N GLU A 16 -8.64 16.25 51.09
CA GLU A 16 -7.59 17.20 51.48
C GLU A 16 -6.67 16.65 52.59
N SER A 17 -7.17 15.79 53.47
CA SER A 17 -6.39 15.14 54.53
C SER A 17 -5.27 14.21 54.01
N LEU A 18 -5.36 13.77 52.76
CA LEU A 18 -4.35 12.94 52.09
C LEU A 18 -3.33 13.75 51.30
N HIS A 19 -3.33 15.07 51.44
CA HIS A 19 -2.40 15.96 50.75
C HIS A 19 -1.22 16.35 51.64
N CYS A 20 -0.08 16.57 51.01
CA CYS A 20 1.09 17.04 51.71
C CYS A 20 0.97 18.53 52.03
N VAL A 21 1.18 18.90 53.29
CA VAL A 21 1.17 20.31 53.75
C VAL A 21 2.22 21.19 53.04
N ILE A 22 3.27 20.61 52.47
CA ILE A 22 4.38 21.36 51.84
C ILE A 22 4.15 21.54 50.33
N CYS A 23 3.83 20.46 49.61
CA CYS A 23 3.69 20.51 48.15
C CYS A 23 2.24 20.58 47.67
N THR A 24 1.26 20.56 48.57
CA THR A 24 -0.20 20.60 48.31
C THR A 24 -0.76 19.47 47.45
N GLU A 25 0.08 18.63 46.86
CA GLU A 25 -0.29 17.41 46.12
C GLU A 25 -0.55 16.21 47.04
N VAL A 26 -1.22 15.17 46.51
CA VAL A 26 -1.49 13.90 47.19
C VAL A 26 -0.19 13.24 47.67
N LEU A 27 -0.19 12.72 48.90
CA LEU A 27 1.01 12.22 49.58
C LEU A 27 1.74 11.13 48.77
N LYS A 28 3.03 11.36 48.52
CA LYS A 28 3.97 10.38 47.97
C LYS A 28 4.99 9.99 49.02
N ASP A 29 5.05 8.68 49.32
CA ASP A 29 5.88 8.13 50.40
C ASP A 29 5.65 8.86 51.74
N PRO A 30 4.43 8.73 52.31
CA PRO A 30 3.98 9.53 53.45
C PRO A 30 4.82 9.29 54.71
N VAL A 31 5.10 10.37 55.43
CA VAL A 31 5.70 10.40 56.77
C VAL A 31 4.95 11.37 57.67
N GLN A 32 5.02 11.18 58.98
CA GLN A 32 4.35 12.05 59.94
C GLN A 32 5.26 12.51 61.08
N CYS A 33 4.89 13.62 61.74
CA CYS A 33 5.50 14.00 63.00
C CYS A 33 4.99 13.11 64.15
N ARG A 34 5.83 12.85 65.16
CA ARG A 34 5.50 11.90 66.25
C ARG A 34 4.33 12.34 67.14
N ARG A 35 4.12 13.65 67.31
CA ARG A 35 3.21 14.18 68.35
C ARG A 35 1.84 14.60 67.83
N ASN A 36 1.76 15.13 66.62
CA ASN A 36 0.60 15.87 66.14
C ASN A 36 0.12 15.41 64.75
N GLU A 37 0.52 14.20 64.30
CA GLU A 37 0.01 13.51 63.10
C GLU A 37 -0.09 14.37 61.82
N HIS A 38 0.84 15.31 61.62
CA HIS A 38 0.93 16.09 60.39
C HIS A 38 1.65 15.28 59.32
N HIS A 39 1.02 15.14 58.15
CA HIS A 39 1.50 14.29 57.05
C HIS A 39 2.29 15.07 56.00
N PHE A 40 3.39 14.48 55.55
CA PHE A 40 4.26 15.05 54.53
C PHE A 40 4.74 13.98 53.54
N CYS A 41 5.01 14.36 52.29
CA CYS A 41 5.83 13.55 51.40
C CYS A 41 7.27 13.49 51.96
N ARG A 42 7.91 12.31 51.98
CA ARG A 42 9.26 12.14 52.53
C ARG A 42 10.28 13.13 51.94
N ASN A 43 10.28 13.32 50.62
CA ASN A 43 11.19 14.26 49.96
C ASN A 43 10.93 15.72 50.35
N CYS A 44 9.66 16.12 50.47
CA CYS A 44 9.28 17.49 50.82
C CYS A 44 9.76 17.86 52.23
N ILE A 45 9.46 17.01 53.21
CA ILE A 45 9.89 17.28 54.59
C ILE A 45 11.40 17.16 54.75
N THR A 46 12.05 16.21 54.07
CA THR A 46 13.52 16.07 54.14
C THR A 46 14.21 17.33 53.61
N LYS A 47 13.70 17.95 52.55
CA LYS A 47 14.23 19.22 52.03
C LYS A 47 14.01 20.39 52.99
N HIS A 48 12.84 20.45 53.64
CA HIS A 48 12.54 21.45 54.66
C HIS A 48 13.49 21.31 55.87
N LEU A 49 13.69 20.09 56.35
CA LEU A 49 14.50 19.78 57.52
C LEU A 49 16.00 20.06 57.37
N ARG A 50 16.48 20.27 56.14
CA ARG A 50 17.84 20.77 55.88
C ARG A 50 18.04 22.22 56.35
N HIS A 51 16.96 23.00 56.42
CA HIS A 51 17.00 24.43 56.73
C HIS A 51 16.34 24.76 58.07
N SER A 52 15.33 23.99 58.48
CA SER A 52 14.57 24.21 59.72
C SER A 52 14.39 22.88 60.46
N ARG A 53 14.81 22.79 61.72
CA ARG A 53 14.72 21.56 62.52
C ARG A 53 13.38 21.37 63.23
N ASN A 54 12.31 21.94 62.68
CA ASN A 54 10.98 21.94 63.28
C ASN A 54 9.93 21.48 62.26
N CYS A 55 8.81 20.97 62.76
CA CYS A 55 7.60 20.72 61.96
C CYS A 55 7.02 22.05 61.45
N LEU A 56 6.63 22.11 60.18
CA LEU A 56 6.09 23.32 59.57
C LEU A 56 4.75 23.76 60.20
N THR A 57 3.96 22.81 60.70
CA THR A 57 2.62 23.05 61.22
C THR A 57 2.61 23.26 62.73
N CYS A 58 3.10 22.30 63.51
CA CYS A 58 3.09 22.40 64.99
C CYS A 58 4.32 23.05 65.60
N LYS A 59 5.37 23.35 64.81
CA LYS A 59 6.65 23.91 65.26
C LYS A 59 7.43 23.05 66.26
N ASP A 60 7.00 21.82 66.53
CA ASP A 60 7.73 20.87 67.36
C ASP A 60 9.10 20.53 66.74
N PRO A 61 10.15 20.30 67.55
CA PRO A 61 11.43 19.80 67.07
C PRO A 61 11.26 18.51 66.27
N LEU A 62 11.75 18.51 65.03
CA LEU A 62 11.63 17.40 64.10
C LEU A 62 12.93 17.26 63.28
N THR A 63 13.42 16.03 63.18
CA THR A 63 14.60 15.66 62.40
C THR A 63 14.24 14.50 61.48
N VAL A 64 15.06 14.26 60.45
CA VAL A 64 14.82 13.16 59.48
C VAL A 64 14.75 11.80 60.19
N GLU A 65 15.57 11.60 61.24
CA GLU A 65 15.61 10.37 62.05
C GLU A 65 14.39 10.18 62.94
N THR A 66 13.69 11.26 63.29
CA THR A 66 12.54 11.21 64.22
C THR A 66 11.20 11.11 63.50
N LEU A 67 11.20 11.18 62.16
CA LEU A 67 10.01 10.97 61.33
C LEU A 67 9.40 9.59 61.56
N ALA A 68 8.09 9.55 61.79
CA ALA A 68 7.33 8.33 61.98
C ALA A 68 6.64 7.91 60.67
N ARG A 69 6.35 6.61 60.56
CA ARG A 69 5.42 6.11 59.53
C ARG A 69 4.00 6.56 59.88
N PRO A 70 3.17 6.84 58.87
CA PRO A 70 1.77 7.18 59.11
C PRO A 70 1.00 6.03 59.75
N GLN A 71 -0.14 6.34 60.37
CA GLN A 71 -1.05 5.31 60.84
C GLN A 71 -1.49 4.36 59.72
N ARG A 72 -1.72 3.09 60.06
CA ARG A 72 -2.11 2.05 59.09
C ARG A 72 -3.36 2.42 58.29
N PHE A 73 -4.32 3.08 58.93
CA PHE A 73 -5.54 3.53 58.27
C PHE A 73 -5.23 4.47 57.09
N LEU A 74 -4.45 5.53 57.32
CA LEU A 74 -4.06 6.47 56.26
C LEU A 74 -3.27 5.79 55.15
N ALA A 75 -2.32 4.91 55.50
CA ALA A 75 -1.53 4.17 54.52
C ALA A 75 -2.41 3.26 53.64
N ASN A 76 -3.40 2.59 54.22
CA ASN A 76 -4.35 1.74 53.49
C ASN A 76 -5.27 2.56 52.59
N THR A 77 -5.86 3.65 53.11
CA THR A 77 -6.73 4.54 52.35
C THR A 77 -6.00 5.11 51.14
N LEU A 78 -4.78 5.61 51.34
CA LEU A 78 -3.93 6.12 50.28
C LEU A 78 -3.60 5.02 49.24
N SER A 79 -3.25 3.82 49.70
CA SER A 79 -2.95 2.67 48.83
C SER A 79 -4.14 2.22 47.97
N SER A 80 -5.38 2.35 48.46
CA SER A 80 -6.60 1.97 47.74
C SER A 80 -7.09 3.00 46.72
N LEU A 81 -6.53 4.21 46.71
CA LEU A 81 -6.90 5.22 45.73
C LEU A 81 -6.58 4.73 44.32
N LYS A 82 -7.49 4.99 43.37
CA LYS A 82 -7.29 4.64 41.97
C LYS A 82 -6.60 5.78 41.23
N ILE A 83 -5.47 5.47 40.62
CA ILE A 83 -4.63 6.42 39.90
C ILE A 83 -4.33 5.90 38.49
N SER A 84 -4.34 6.81 37.53
CA SER A 84 -3.91 6.58 36.16
C SER A 84 -2.38 6.43 36.08
N CYS A 85 -1.92 5.55 35.18
CA CYS A 85 -0.49 5.38 34.89
C CYS A 85 0.15 6.72 34.49
N GLU A 86 1.39 6.96 34.95
CA GLU A 86 2.15 8.17 34.57
C GLU A 86 2.49 8.24 33.07
N ASN A 87 2.41 7.11 32.36
CA ASN A 87 2.63 7.04 30.92
C ASN A 87 1.31 7.18 30.12
N SER A 88 0.31 7.87 30.67
CA SER A 88 -0.99 8.10 30.03
C SER A 88 -0.86 8.92 28.74
N GLU A 89 -0.03 9.96 28.75
CA GLU A 89 0.30 10.78 27.57
C GLU A 89 0.99 9.96 26.47
N ARG A 90 1.73 8.91 26.86
CA ARG A 90 2.34 7.94 25.93
C ARG A 90 1.39 6.83 25.48
N GLY A 91 0.13 6.85 25.91
CA GLY A 91 -0.92 5.93 25.47
C GLY A 91 -1.34 4.86 26.50
N CYS A 92 -0.79 4.86 27.71
CA CYS A 92 -1.22 3.91 28.74
C CYS A 92 -2.57 4.31 29.37
N ARG A 93 -3.64 3.57 29.09
CA ARG A 93 -4.99 3.83 29.64
C ARG A 93 -5.30 3.09 30.95
N LYS A 94 -4.31 2.45 31.58
CA LYS A 94 -4.55 1.67 32.81
C LYS A 94 -4.71 2.59 34.01
N VAL A 95 -5.78 2.34 34.76
CA VAL A 95 -6.02 2.88 36.11
C VAL A 95 -5.80 1.73 37.09
N VAL A 96 -4.96 1.94 38.09
CA VAL A 96 -4.57 0.93 39.09
C VAL A 96 -4.70 1.50 40.50
N GLU A 97 -4.77 0.63 41.50
CA GLU A 97 -4.63 1.07 42.90
C GLU A 97 -3.23 1.66 43.12
N LEU A 98 -3.13 2.75 43.88
CA LEU A 98 -1.89 3.47 44.12
C LEU A 98 -0.79 2.57 44.70
N GLY A 99 -1.16 1.63 45.59
CA GLY A 99 -0.22 0.65 46.13
C GLY A 99 0.36 -0.32 45.10
N SER A 100 -0.32 -0.50 43.96
CA SER A 100 0.13 -1.33 42.84
C SER A 100 0.78 -0.54 41.71
N LEU A 101 0.84 0.80 41.81
CA LEU A 101 1.33 1.66 40.73
C LEU A 101 2.77 1.35 40.33
N ASP A 102 3.68 1.22 41.30
CA ASP A 102 5.10 0.95 41.02
C ASP A 102 5.29 -0.40 40.30
N THR A 103 4.52 -1.42 40.71
CA THR A 103 4.55 -2.75 40.06
C THR A 103 4.07 -2.67 38.62
N HIS A 104 3.04 -1.86 38.34
CA HIS A 104 2.53 -1.65 37.00
C HIS A 104 3.52 -0.87 36.13
N VAL A 105 4.09 0.24 36.63
CA VAL A 105 5.04 1.07 35.87
C VAL A 105 6.30 0.27 35.52
N ALA A 106 6.77 -0.59 36.43
CA ALA A 106 7.91 -1.48 36.20
C ALA A 106 7.70 -2.39 34.96
N THR A 107 6.47 -2.80 34.66
CA THR A 107 6.14 -3.67 33.52
C THR A 107 5.28 -2.99 32.44
N CYS A 108 5.08 -1.67 32.51
CA CYS A 108 4.22 -0.96 31.56
C CYS A 108 4.85 -0.93 30.16
N GLY A 109 4.09 -1.33 29.14
CA GLY A 109 4.56 -1.34 27.76
C GLY A 109 4.83 0.06 27.18
N PHE A 110 4.24 1.10 27.75
CA PHE A 110 4.39 2.49 27.30
C PHE A 110 5.50 3.25 28.05
N SER A 111 6.19 2.60 28.98
CA SER A 111 7.33 3.22 29.67
C SER A 111 8.41 3.62 28.66
N PRO A 112 8.97 4.83 28.76
CA PRO A 112 10.06 5.28 27.91
C PRO A 112 11.31 4.43 28.13
N MET A 113 11.90 3.97 27.03
CA MET A 113 13.14 3.19 27.00
C MET A 113 14.04 3.76 25.90
N PRO A 114 15.33 4.00 26.16
CA PRO A 114 16.27 4.35 25.09
C PRO A 114 16.49 3.16 24.16
N CYS A 115 16.72 3.46 22.88
CA CYS A 115 17.21 2.49 21.90
C CYS A 115 18.60 1.97 22.31
N SER A 116 18.86 0.68 22.06
CA SER A 116 20.15 0.05 22.36
C SER A 116 21.12 0.08 21.18
N ASN A 117 20.68 0.50 19.99
CA ASN A 117 21.57 0.65 18.85
C ASN A 117 22.48 1.86 19.04
N ASP A 118 23.78 1.65 18.86
CA ASP A 118 24.80 2.69 18.97
C ASP A 118 24.47 3.89 18.05
N GLN A 119 24.62 5.10 18.57
CA GLN A 119 24.26 6.38 17.92
C GLN A 119 22.76 6.66 17.73
N CYS A 120 21.86 5.79 18.20
CA CYS A 120 20.42 6.09 18.22
C CYS A 120 20.01 6.73 19.56
N GLU A 121 19.58 7.99 19.52
CA GLU A 121 19.15 8.76 20.70
C GLU A 121 17.62 8.73 20.93
N GLU A 122 16.89 7.89 20.19
CA GLU A 122 15.42 7.83 20.29
C GLU A 122 14.95 7.18 21.59
N ILE A 123 13.92 7.80 22.20
CA ILE A 123 13.23 7.30 23.40
C ILE A 123 11.89 6.71 23.00
N ILE A 124 11.83 5.38 22.94
CA ILE A 124 10.71 4.60 22.44
C ILE A 124 9.95 3.92 23.57
N SER A 125 8.70 3.53 23.31
CA SER A 125 7.91 2.75 24.27
C SER A 125 8.50 1.34 24.42
N ARG A 126 8.57 0.83 25.67
CA ARG A 126 9.08 -0.52 25.97
C ARG A 126 8.53 -1.61 25.03
N ARG A 127 7.24 -1.55 24.70
CA ARG A 127 6.56 -2.52 23.82
C ARG A 127 7.05 -2.49 22.36
N ASP A 128 7.54 -1.35 21.90
CA ASP A 128 7.94 -1.12 20.51
C ASP A 128 9.46 -1.22 20.35
N LYS A 129 10.20 -1.38 21.47
CA LYS A 129 11.66 -1.40 21.52
C LYS A 129 12.28 -2.40 20.55
N GLU A 130 11.81 -3.65 20.61
CA GLU A 130 12.35 -4.72 19.77
C GLU A 130 12.07 -4.49 18.28
N ILE A 131 10.89 -3.96 17.94
CA ILE A 131 10.53 -3.66 16.55
C ILE A 131 11.38 -2.51 16.03
N HIS A 132 11.53 -1.43 16.81
CA HIS A 132 12.37 -0.32 16.43
C HIS A 132 13.82 -0.78 16.21
N GLU A 133 14.44 -1.45 17.18
CA GLU A 133 15.85 -1.84 17.13
C GLU A 133 16.18 -2.73 15.93
N ASN A 134 15.28 -3.66 15.59
CA ASN A 134 15.53 -4.68 14.57
C ASN A 134 14.99 -4.35 13.18
N LYS A 135 13.96 -3.50 13.08
CA LYS A 135 13.24 -3.27 11.81
C LYS A 135 13.21 -1.82 11.37
N VAL A 136 13.18 -0.86 12.30
CA VAL A 136 12.96 0.56 11.98
C VAL A 136 14.24 1.38 12.09
N CYS A 137 15.02 1.18 13.15
CA CYS A 137 16.18 1.99 13.50
C CYS A 137 17.19 2.08 12.36
N ASP A 138 17.56 3.29 11.97
CA ASP A 138 18.55 3.54 10.92
C ASP A 138 19.97 3.13 11.30
N PHE A 139 20.24 3.04 12.60
CA PHE A 139 21.51 2.59 13.16
C PHE A 139 21.56 1.08 13.40
N ARG A 140 20.51 0.33 13.02
CA ARG A 140 20.57 -1.13 13.04
C ARG A 140 21.60 -1.64 12.04
N ARG A 141 22.26 -2.75 12.38
CA ARG A 141 23.22 -3.39 11.48
C ARG A 141 22.52 -4.40 10.59
N VAL A 142 22.70 -4.27 9.30
CA VAL A 142 22.18 -5.17 8.28
C VAL A 142 23.35 -5.83 7.52
N LYS A 143 23.15 -7.08 7.11
CA LYS A 143 24.14 -7.84 6.35
C LYS A 143 24.03 -7.45 4.87
N CYS A 144 25.16 -7.15 4.23
CA CYS A 144 25.21 -7.01 2.78
C CYS A 144 25.17 -8.39 2.12
N ASP A 145 24.23 -8.62 1.20
CA ASP A 145 24.10 -9.91 0.51
C ASP A 145 25.27 -10.26 -0.42
N TYR A 146 26.05 -9.25 -0.82
CA TYR A 146 27.14 -9.41 -1.78
C TYR A 146 28.49 -9.72 -1.13
N CYS A 147 28.83 -9.00 -0.06
CA CYS A 147 30.13 -9.14 0.64
C CYS A 147 30.00 -9.72 2.05
N ALA A 148 28.78 -10.02 2.51
CA ALA A 148 28.46 -10.49 3.85
C ALA A 148 28.85 -9.53 5.00
N GLN A 149 29.32 -8.31 4.71
CA GLN A 149 29.71 -7.33 5.72
C GLN A 149 28.47 -6.76 6.42
N MET A 150 28.56 -6.61 7.75
CA MET A 150 27.56 -5.92 8.55
C MET A 150 27.77 -4.41 8.46
N VAL A 151 26.76 -3.69 7.96
CA VAL A 151 26.78 -2.24 7.77
C VAL A 151 25.58 -1.61 8.44
N LEU A 152 25.70 -0.35 8.87
CA LEU A 152 24.57 0.42 9.38
C LEU A 152 23.55 0.62 8.26
N TYR A 153 22.27 0.45 8.57
CA TYR A 153 21.19 0.59 7.58
C TYR A 153 21.22 1.96 6.88
N LYS A 154 21.44 3.04 7.63
CA LYS A 154 21.63 4.42 7.10
C LYS A 154 22.68 4.50 5.99
N ASN A 155 23.73 3.68 6.07
CA ASN A 155 24.85 3.69 5.13
C ASN A 155 24.75 2.57 4.08
N PHE A 156 23.70 1.74 4.12
CA PHE A 156 23.59 0.54 3.28
C PHE A 156 23.52 0.86 1.77
N MET A 157 22.86 1.97 1.41
CA MET A 157 22.75 2.41 0.01
C MET A 157 24.06 2.97 -0.53
N GLN A 158 24.88 3.55 0.35
CA GLN A 158 26.19 4.14 0.00
C GLN A 158 27.34 3.14 0.16
N HIS A 159 27.08 1.98 0.78
CA HIS A 159 28.07 0.93 0.96
C HIS A 159 28.60 0.42 -0.38
N THR A 160 29.90 0.64 -0.59
CA THR A 160 30.70 0.12 -1.69
C THR A 160 31.33 -1.21 -1.29
N CYS A 161 31.16 -2.23 -2.12
CA CYS A 161 31.84 -3.52 -1.98
C CYS A 161 32.31 -4.00 -3.36
N PRO A 162 33.35 -4.84 -3.44
CA PRO A 162 33.96 -5.25 -4.72
C PRO A 162 32.93 -5.78 -5.75
N PRO A 163 31.98 -6.67 -5.38
CA PRO A 163 30.96 -7.13 -6.32
C PRO A 163 30.02 -6.02 -6.81
N ARG A 164 29.69 -5.02 -5.96
CA ARG A 164 28.87 -3.86 -6.38
C ARG A 164 29.65 -2.92 -7.30
N GLN A 165 30.96 -2.84 -7.15
CA GLN A 165 31.81 -2.00 -7.98
C GLN A 165 31.99 -2.62 -9.37
N GLU A 166 32.26 -3.92 -9.46
CA GLU A 166 32.30 -4.67 -10.72
C GLU A 166 30.96 -4.56 -11.48
N ILE A 167 29.82 -4.69 -10.78
CA ILE A 167 28.49 -4.48 -11.39
C ILE A 167 28.32 -3.04 -11.92
N ARG A 168 28.86 -2.02 -11.25
CA ARG A 168 28.78 -0.62 -11.72
C ARG A 168 29.65 -0.39 -12.95
N GLU A 169 30.82 -1.01 -13.00
CA GLU A 169 31.75 -0.96 -14.14
C GLU A 169 31.16 -1.69 -15.35
N ILE A 170 30.65 -2.92 -15.18
CA ILE A 170 29.95 -3.67 -16.22
C ILE A 170 28.72 -2.89 -16.74
N LYS A 171 27.95 -2.26 -15.85
CA LYS A 171 26.81 -1.40 -16.27
C LYS A 171 27.26 -0.16 -17.03
N ALA A 172 28.46 0.37 -16.78
CA ALA A 172 29.01 1.49 -17.53
C ALA A 172 29.44 1.04 -18.94
N GLU A 173 30.15 -0.07 -19.06
CA GLU A 173 30.52 -0.68 -20.34
C GLU A 173 29.29 -1.03 -21.19
N LEU A 174 28.24 -1.59 -20.58
CA LEU A 174 26.99 -1.92 -21.27
C LEU A 174 26.27 -0.68 -21.85
N ARG A 175 26.44 0.49 -21.23
CA ARG A 175 25.88 1.76 -21.74
C ARG A 175 26.63 2.25 -22.98
N GLU A 176 27.94 2.09 -23.02
CA GLU A 176 28.75 2.43 -24.19
C GLU A 176 28.41 1.53 -25.38
N VAL A 177 28.34 0.21 -25.16
CA VAL A 177 27.93 -0.77 -26.18
C VAL A 177 26.51 -0.46 -26.70
N ARG A 178 25.58 -0.12 -25.82
CA ARG A 178 24.22 0.29 -26.20
C ARG A 178 24.23 1.54 -27.08
N SER A 179 25.03 2.54 -26.73
CA SER A 179 25.18 3.75 -27.55
C SER A 179 25.75 3.44 -28.94
N THR A 180 26.66 2.47 -29.05
CA THR A 180 27.21 2.02 -30.35
C THR A 180 26.17 1.28 -31.18
N CYS A 181 25.37 0.40 -30.56
CA CYS A 181 24.26 -0.29 -31.21
C CYS A 181 23.19 0.69 -31.70
N ASP A 182 22.85 1.71 -30.90
CA ASP A 182 21.88 2.74 -31.29
C ASP A 182 22.38 3.58 -32.47
N GLN A 183 23.69 3.84 -32.57
CA GLN A 183 24.29 4.48 -33.75
C GLN A 183 24.24 3.57 -34.99
N MET A 184 24.54 2.28 -34.84
CA MET A 184 24.42 1.30 -35.95
C MET A 184 22.98 1.16 -36.45
N LEU A 185 21.99 1.15 -35.54
CA LEU A 185 20.58 1.09 -35.90
C LEU A 185 20.11 2.33 -36.66
N ARG A 186 20.63 3.52 -36.34
CA ARG A 186 20.37 4.76 -37.09
C ARG A 186 21.03 4.76 -38.49
N MET A 187 22.20 4.15 -38.63
CA MET A 187 22.82 3.95 -39.95
C MET A 187 22.05 2.94 -40.80
N MET A 188 21.55 1.87 -40.20
CA MET A 188 20.69 0.89 -40.87
C MET A 188 19.33 1.48 -41.25
N SER A 189 18.74 2.37 -40.44
CA SER A 189 17.47 3.01 -40.77
C SER A 189 17.56 3.86 -42.05
N ASN A 190 18.71 4.52 -42.27
CA ASN A 190 18.97 5.29 -43.49
C ASN A 190 19.12 4.41 -44.74
N LEU A 191 19.57 3.16 -44.60
CA LEU A 191 19.60 2.18 -45.70
C LEU A 191 18.21 1.62 -46.01
N THR A 192 17.34 1.44 -45.01
CA THR A 192 15.92 1.04 -45.24
C THR A 192 15.11 2.08 -46.01
N THR A 193 15.42 3.38 -45.85
CA THR A 193 14.79 4.46 -46.63
C THR A 193 15.15 4.41 -48.13
N ILE A 194 16.27 3.77 -48.49
CA ILE A 194 16.65 3.53 -49.89
C ILE A 194 15.93 2.30 -50.46
N VAL A 195 15.67 1.29 -49.62
CA VAL A 195 14.95 0.06 -50.00
C VAL A 195 13.44 0.26 -50.15
N SER A 196 12.85 1.29 -49.50
CA SER A 196 11.42 1.61 -49.59
C SER A 196 10.95 2.14 -50.95
N ASN A 197 11.86 2.41 -51.90
CA ASN A 197 11.52 2.84 -53.27
C ASN A 197 11.40 1.70 -54.29
N ILE A 198 11.44 0.43 -53.85
CA ILE A 198 11.22 -0.73 -54.72
C ILE A 198 9.80 -1.24 -54.50
N PRO A 199 8.93 -1.33 -55.55
CA PRO A 199 7.57 -1.84 -55.38
C PRO A 199 7.62 -3.33 -55.05
N ARG A 200 7.08 -3.72 -53.89
CA ARG A 200 6.90 -5.14 -53.51
C ARG A 200 5.56 -5.67 -54.00
N ARG A 201 5.60 -6.91 -54.50
CA ARG A 201 4.43 -7.73 -54.85
C ARG A 201 3.63 -8.12 -53.59
N PRO A 202 2.32 -8.41 -53.73
CA PRO A 202 1.49 -8.79 -52.60
C PRO A 202 1.87 -10.20 -52.14
N GLU A 203 2.38 -10.31 -50.91
CA GLU A 203 2.42 -11.56 -50.16
C GLU A 203 1.11 -11.76 -49.38
N GLY A 204 0.72 -13.02 -49.25
CA GLY A 204 -0.64 -13.48 -48.94
C GLY A 204 -1.30 -12.87 -47.70
N SER A 205 -2.61 -12.74 -47.80
CA SER A 205 -3.56 -12.39 -46.75
C SER A 205 -3.38 -13.27 -45.50
N HIS A 206 -2.88 -12.67 -44.43
CA HIS A 206 -2.94 -13.22 -43.09
C HIS A 206 -4.33 -12.94 -42.50
N GLU A 207 -5.10 -13.99 -42.21
CA GLU A 207 -6.41 -13.91 -41.54
C GLU A 207 -6.39 -13.15 -40.20
N SER A 208 -5.21 -12.91 -39.61
CA SER A 208 -5.04 -12.18 -38.35
C SER A 208 -5.33 -10.68 -38.45
N SER A 209 -5.08 -10.02 -39.59
CA SER A 209 -5.32 -8.58 -39.72
C SER A 209 -6.81 -8.23 -39.75
N ASP A 210 -7.63 -9.13 -40.29
CA ASP A 210 -9.07 -8.90 -40.45
C ASP A 210 -9.81 -9.02 -39.12
N GLN A 211 -9.39 -9.94 -38.24
CA GLN A 211 -9.95 -10.08 -36.89
C GLN A 211 -9.62 -8.87 -36.00
N GLU A 212 -8.41 -8.31 -36.10
CA GLU A 212 -8.02 -7.10 -35.35
C GLU A 212 -8.84 -5.87 -35.78
N LEU A 213 -9.14 -5.75 -37.07
CA LEU A 213 -9.99 -4.67 -37.59
C LEU A 213 -11.45 -4.82 -37.14
N GLN A 214 -11.93 -6.05 -36.96
CA GLN A 214 -13.30 -6.32 -36.51
C GLN A 214 -13.46 -6.31 -34.98
N ALA A 215 -12.38 -6.18 -34.22
CA ALA A 215 -12.44 -6.14 -32.77
C ALA A 215 -13.20 -4.90 -32.25
N GLU A 216 -13.91 -5.10 -31.15
CA GLU A 216 -14.58 -4.04 -30.39
C GLU A 216 -13.95 -3.92 -29.00
N ILE A 217 -13.76 -2.69 -28.50
CA ILE A 217 -13.33 -2.43 -27.12
C ILE A 217 -14.54 -1.96 -26.34
N VAL A 218 -14.88 -2.65 -25.27
CA VAL A 218 -16.00 -2.26 -24.39
C VAL A 218 -15.43 -1.70 -23.10
N VAL A 219 -15.75 -0.45 -22.80
CA VAL A 219 -15.31 0.26 -21.59
C VAL A 219 -16.53 0.54 -20.71
N ALA A 220 -16.45 0.17 -19.44
CA ALA A 220 -17.53 0.32 -18.48
C ALA A 220 -17.09 1.09 -17.24
N GLY A 221 -17.98 1.96 -16.76
CA GLY A 221 -17.87 2.60 -15.46
C GLY A 221 -16.74 3.62 -15.33
N GLY A 222 -16.16 3.65 -14.13
CA GLY A 222 -15.26 4.69 -13.65
C GLY A 222 -15.93 5.62 -12.64
N VAL A 223 -15.19 6.61 -12.15
CA VAL A 223 -15.59 7.47 -11.02
C VAL A 223 -16.95 8.14 -11.21
N HIS A 224 -17.95 7.71 -10.43
CA HIS A 224 -19.36 8.13 -10.50
C HIS A 224 -19.99 7.95 -11.90
N CYS A 225 -19.65 6.86 -12.58
CA CYS A 225 -20.09 6.59 -13.93
C CYS A 225 -20.73 5.19 -14.05
N LYS A 226 -21.90 5.13 -14.68
CA LYS A 226 -22.59 3.87 -15.04
C LYS A 226 -22.54 3.55 -16.52
N SER A 227 -22.18 4.54 -17.35
CA SER A 227 -22.26 4.39 -18.79
C SER A 227 -21.28 3.36 -19.29
N VAL A 228 -21.67 2.69 -20.37
CA VAL A 228 -20.83 1.75 -21.11
C VAL A 228 -20.69 2.27 -22.52
N GLU A 229 -19.47 2.23 -23.04
CA GLU A 229 -19.16 2.65 -24.39
C GLU A 229 -18.44 1.53 -25.11
N VAL A 230 -18.72 1.39 -26.41
CA VAL A 230 -18.01 0.44 -27.28
C VAL A 230 -17.35 1.18 -28.43
N PHE A 231 -16.07 0.91 -28.62
CA PHE A 231 -15.26 1.40 -29.72
C PHE A 231 -15.12 0.32 -30.78
N ASN A 232 -15.49 0.63 -32.02
CA ASN A 232 -15.29 -0.25 -33.15
C ASN A 232 -13.95 0.05 -33.84
N MET A 233 -13.07 -0.97 -33.95
CA MET A 233 -11.73 -0.78 -34.50
C MET A 233 -11.70 -0.47 -36.00
N ALA A 234 -12.68 -0.95 -36.78
CA ALA A 234 -12.75 -0.71 -38.22
C ALA A 234 -13.25 0.70 -38.53
N THR A 235 -14.34 1.13 -37.90
CA THR A 235 -14.94 2.44 -38.16
C THR A 235 -14.28 3.56 -37.37
N LYS A 236 -13.51 3.23 -36.32
CA LYS A 236 -12.92 4.18 -35.38
C LYS A 236 -13.98 5.10 -34.74
N THR A 237 -15.10 4.52 -34.34
CA THR A 237 -16.20 5.26 -33.72
C THR A 237 -16.60 4.65 -32.39
N TRP A 238 -16.95 5.54 -31.45
CA TRP A 238 -17.60 5.18 -30.19
C TRP A 238 -19.11 5.17 -30.36
N ARG A 239 -19.78 4.23 -29.68
CA ARG A 239 -21.23 4.25 -29.48
C ARG A 239 -21.58 3.83 -28.06
N PRO A 240 -22.66 4.35 -27.46
CA PRO A 240 -23.10 3.92 -26.14
C PRO A 240 -23.71 2.51 -26.18
N LEU A 241 -23.60 1.81 -25.05
CA LEU A 241 -24.35 0.60 -24.70
C LEU A 241 -25.21 0.87 -23.47
N SER A 242 -26.07 -0.10 -23.13
CA SER A 242 -26.89 -0.06 -21.90
C SER A 242 -26.02 0.15 -20.67
N GLU A 243 -26.43 1.05 -19.79
CA GLU A 243 -25.69 1.40 -18.57
C GLU A 243 -25.70 0.27 -17.53
N MET A 244 -24.68 0.24 -16.67
CA MET A 244 -24.64 -0.58 -15.47
C MET A 244 -25.76 -0.18 -14.49
N ASN A 245 -26.18 -1.10 -13.63
CA ASN A 245 -27.19 -0.83 -12.61
C ASN A 245 -26.67 0.12 -11.52
N GLU A 246 -25.38 0.01 -11.19
CA GLU A 246 -24.70 0.82 -10.17
C GLU A 246 -23.37 1.38 -10.72
N CYS A 247 -22.90 2.50 -10.15
CA CYS A 247 -21.57 3.00 -10.50
C CYS A 247 -20.51 2.16 -9.76
N LYS A 248 -19.43 1.83 -10.45
CA LYS A 248 -18.39 0.95 -9.90
C LYS A 248 -17.01 1.55 -10.15
N ASP A 249 -16.51 2.30 -9.16
CA ASP A 249 -15.21 2.94 -9.19
C ASP A 249 -14.14 1.89 -8.82
N GLY A 250 -13.09 1.73 -9.64
CA GLY A 250 -12.04 0.75 -9.34
C GLY A 250 -12.52 -0.70 -9.43
N ALA A 251 -13.54 -0.97 -10.25
CA ALA A 251 -13.99 -2.32 -10.56
C ALA A 251 -12.98 -3.04 -11.47
N SER A 252 -13.02 -4.37 -11.42
CA SER A 252 -12.30 -5.21 -12.38
C SER A 252 -13.29 -5.93 -13.29
N SER A 253 -13.00 -5.94 -14.59
CA SER A 253 -13.74 -6.73 -15.56
C SER A 253 -12.90 -7.79 -16.25
N VAL A 254 -13.57 -8.84 -16.71
CA VAL A 254 -12.97 -9.93 -17.49
C VAL A 254 -13.89 -10.34 -18.62
N LEU A 255 -13.31 -10.85 -19.70
CA LEU A 255 -14.06 -11.51 -20.76
C LEU A 255 -14.19 -13.01 -20.45
N TYR A 256 -15.42 -13.52 -20.45
CA TYR A 256 -15.68 -14.95 -20.31
C TYR A 256 -16.86 -15.39 -21.16
N GLN A 257 -16.62 -16.33 -22.08
CA GLN A 257 -17.65 -16.92 -22.96
C GLN A 257 -18.53 -15.87 -23.66
N GLY A 258 -17.93 -14.82 -24.24
CA GLY A 258 -18.67 -13.75 -24.93
C GLY A 258 -19.38 -12.75 -24.02
N HIS A 259 -19.12 -12.80 -22.72
CA HIS A 259 -19.68 -11.86 -21.74
C HIS A 259 -18.59 -11.05 -21.08
N MET A 260 -18.86 -9.76 -20.83
CA MET A 260 -18.09 -8.95 -19.91
C MET A 260 -18.65 -9.16 -18.51
N ILE A 261 -17.81 -9.61 -17.58
CA ILE A 261 -18.16 -9.74 -16.17
C ILE A 261 -17.48 -8.61 -15.43
N VAL A 262 -18.23 -7.70 -14.82
CA VAL A 262 -17.74 -6.58 -14.01
C VAL A 262 -17.94 -6.90 -12.53
N THR A 263 -16.89 -6.77 -11.73
CA THR A 263 -16.87 -7.24 -10.34
C THR A 263 -16.44 -6.16 -9.36
N GLY A 264 -17.15 -6.09 -8.24
CA GLY A 264 -16.86 -5.20 -7.12
C GLY A 264 -16.83 -3.73 -7.51
N GLY A 265 -15.83 -3.02 -7.02
CA GLY A 265 -15.68 -1.57 -7.14
C GLY A 265 -16.32 -0.84 -5.96
N PHE A 266 -16.39 0.49 -6.08
CA PHE A 266 -16.94 1.38 -5.06
C PHE A 266 -18.08 2.22 -5.66
N SER A 267 -19.18 2.34 -4.92
CA SER A 267 -20.27 3.28 -5.21
C SER A 267 -20.39 4.32 -4.10
N ASP A 268 -21.32 4.12 -3.17
CA ASP A 268 -21.35 4.78 -1.85
C ASP A 268 -20.62 3.93 -0.79
N GLN A 269 -20.38 2.65 -1.11
CA GLN A 269 -19.71 1.66 -0.31
C GLN A 269 -18.94 0.71 -1.23
N ASP A 270 -18.02 -0.08 -0.65
CA ASP A 270 -17.40 -1.19 -1.37
C ASP A 270 -18.45 -2.22 -1.77
N LEU A 271 -18.27 -2.80 -2.95
CA LEU A 271 -19.23 -3.71 -3.56
C LEU A 271 -18.67 -5.12 -3.64
N ASP A 272 -19.52 -6.10 -3.36
CA ASP A 272 -19.29 -7.52 -3.67
C ASP A 272 -20.07 -7.99 -4.90
N SER A 273 -20.85 -7.08 -5.48
CA SER A 273 -21.78 -7.34 -6.57
C SER A 273 -21.05 -7.56 -7.89
N VAL A 274 -21.67 -8.38 -8.72
CA VAL A 274 -21.19 -8.76 -10.04
C VAL A 274 -22.28 -8.41 -11.05
N GLU A 275 -21.88 -7.77 -12.15
CA GLU A 275 -22.77 -7.50 -13.27
C GLU A 275 -22.21 -8.18 -14.52
N LYS A 276 -23.09 -8.70 -15.37
CA LYS A 276 -22.71 -9.48 -16.54
C LYS A 276 -23.40 -8.91 -17.79
N LEU A 277 -22.61 -8.45 -18.74
CA LEU A 277 -23.07 -7.92 -20.03
C LEU A 277 -22.85 -8.96 -21.12
N ASN A 278 -23.90 -9.31 -21.85
CA ASN A 278 -23.79 -10.11 -23.06
C ASN A 278 -23.29 -9.22 -24.22
N LEU A 279 -22.13 -9.55 -24.77
CA LEU A 279 -21.51 -8.73 -25.81
C LEU A 279 -22.08 -9.00 -27.22
N VAL A 280 -22.93 -10.02 -27.37
CA VAL A 280 -23.60 -10.33 -28.64
C VAL A 280 -24.76 -9.36 -28.89
N ASP A 281 -25.63 -9.17 -27.90
CA ASP A 281 -26.83 -8.32 -27.98
C ASP A 281 -26.72 -6.99 -27.21
N GLY A 282 -25.67 -6.82 -26.40
CA GLY A 282 -25.44 -5.62 -25.59
C GLY A 282 -26.38 -5.51 -24.39
N GLN A 283 -26.99 -6.61 -23.94
CA GLN A 283 -27.93 -6.62 -22.80
C GLN A 283 -27.29 -7.14 -21.52
N TRP A 284 -27.67 -6.54 -20.40
CA TRP A 284 -27.29 -7.01 -19.07
C TRP A 284 -28.09 -8.24 -18.67
N ILE A 285 -27.42 -9.20 -18.04
CA ILE A 285 -28.02 -10.44 -17.56
C ILE A 285 -28.40 -10.24 -16.09
N GLU A 286 -29.68 -10.42 -15.77
CA GLU A 286 -30.21 -10.29 -14.40
C GLU A 286 -29.81 -11.48 -13.50
N GLU A 287 -29.71 -12.68 -14.07
CA GLU A 287 -29.38 -13.89 -13.33
C GLU A 287 -27.87 -13.98 -13.05
N ILE A 288 -27.46 -13.55 -11.86
CA ILE A 288 -26.08 -13.59 -11.37
C ILE A 288 -25.97 -14.67 -10.29
N HIS A 289 -25.13 -15.68 -10.53
CA HIS A 289 -25.04 -16.86 -9.68
C HIS A 289 -23.95 -16.81 -8.60
N PHE A 290 -23.12 -15.78 -8.58
CA PHE A 290 -22.03 -15.64 -7.61
C PHE A 290 -21.76 -14.19 -7.24
N LYS A 291 -21.07 -13.99 -6.12
CA LYS A 291 -20.59 -12.70 -5.64
C LYS A 291 -19.12 -12.80 -5.26
N LEU A 292 -18.46 -11.65 -5.09
CA LEU A 292 -17.14 -11.64 -4.50
C LEU A 292 -17.19 -12.14 -3.03
N PRO A 293 -16.09 -12.71 -2.50
CA PRO A 293 -16.06 -13.27 -1.14
C PRO A 293 -16.22 -12.20 -0.05
N ALA A 294 -15.88 -10.96 -0.39
CA ALA A 294 -16.06 -9.76 0.42
C ALA A 294 -16.20 -8.55 -0.52
N PRO A 295 -16.81 -7.45 -0.05
CA PRO A 295 -16.81 -6.19 -0.77
C PRO A 295 -15.39 -5.69 -1.01
N SER A 296 -15.09 -5.27 -2.24
CA SER A 296 -13.74 -4.87 -2.64
C SER A 296 -13.77 -3.87 -3.78
N ASN A 297 -12.91 -2.85 -3.68
CA ASN A 297 -12.52 -2.01 -4.79
C ASN A 297 -11.03 -2.19 -5.11
N SER A 298 -10.60 -1.73 -6.29
CA SER A 298 -9.17 -1.68 -6.67
C SER A 298 -8.44 -3.03 -6.57
N HIS A 299 -9.21 -4.11 -6.72
CA HIS A 299 -8.74 -5.48 -6.91
C HIS A 299 -8.53 -5.75 -8.40
N THR A 300 -7.81 -6.84 -8.68
CA THR A 300 -7.72 -7.36 -10.05
C THR A 300 -8.40 -8.72 -10.14
N CYS A 301 -9.14 -8.92 -11.22
CA CYS A 301 -9.71 -10.20 -11.59
C CYS A 301 -9.09 -10.73 -12.88
N VAL A 302 -8.76 -12.02 -12.91
CA VAL A 302 -8.37 -12.72 -14.14
C VAL A 302 -9.15 -14.02 -14.27
N VAL A 303 -9.37 -14.47 -15.51
CA VAL A 303 -10.01 -15.77 -15.77
C VAL A 303 -8.94 -16.80 -16.11
N HIS A 304 -9.00 -17.94 -15.42
CA HIS A 304 -8.14 -19.09 -15.67
C HIS A 304 -8.98 -20.37 -15.58
N GLN A 305 -9.04 -21.15 -16.66
CA GLN A 305 -9.70 -22.47 -16.72
C GLN A 305 -11.14 -22.49 -16.14
N ASN A 306 -12.01 -21.59 -16.61
CA ASN A 306 -13.40 -21.42 -16.13
C ASN A 306 -13.52 -20.98 -14.66
N ARG A 307 -12.47 -20.35 -14.13
CA ARG A 307 -12.46 -19.81 -12.77
C ARG A 307 -12.06 -18.35 -12.81
N LEU A 308 -12.73 -17.57 -11.98
CA LEU A 308 -12.38 -16.19 -11.72
C LEU A 308 -11.43 -16.17 -10.53
N LEU A 309 -10.23 -15.63 -10.74
CA LEU A 309 -9.29 -15.36 -9.66
C LEU A 309 -9.45 -13.90 -9.23
N VAL A 310 -9.72 -13.67 -7.95
CA VAL A 310 -9.90 -12.35 -7.35
C VAL A 310 -8.68 -12.06 -6.48
N ILE A 311 -7.94 -11.02 -6.80
CA ILE A 311 -6.59 -10.78 -6.27
C ILE A 311 -6.55 -9.43 -5.55
N GLY A 312 -6.15 -9.48 -4.28
CA GLY A 312 -5.93 -8.28 -3.47
C GLY A 312 -7.19 -7.42 -3.37
N GLY A 313 -7.00 -6.10 -3.42
CA GLY A 313 -8.07 -5.11 -3.32
C GLY A 313 -8.12 -4.42 -1.97
N ASP A 314 -8.82 -3.30 -1.95
CA ASP A 314 -9.14 -2.54 -0.76
C ASP A 314 -10.53 -2.94 -0.26
N PHE A 315 -10.59 -3.45 0.97
CA PHE A 315 -11.82 -3.85 1.63
C PHE A 315 -12.11 -2.84 2.75
N PRO A 316 -13.36 -2.71 3.21
CA PRO A 316 -13.75 -1.68 4.20
C PRO A 316 -12.83 -1.56 5.44
N ASP A 317 -12.31 -2.69 5.93
CA ASP A 317 -11.51 -2.74 7.16
C ASP A 317 -10.00 -2.97 6.91
N LYS A 318 -9.58 -3.31 5.69
CA LYS A 318 -8.20 -3.70 5.39
C LYS A 318 -7.94 -3.81 3.89
N ILE A 319 -6.66 -3.73 3.53
CA ILE A 319 -6.20 -4.20 2.22
C ILE A 319 -6.00 -5.71 2.26
N SER A 320 -6.46 -6.36 1.21
CA SER A 320 -6.40 -7.81 1.07
C SER A 320 -5.06 -8.25 0.49
N ASN A 321 -4.53 -9.35 1.05
CA ASN A 321 -3.47 -10.14 0.41
C ASN A 321 -3.99 -11.47 -0.12
N ALA A 322 -5.30 -11.69 -0.12
CA ALA A 322 -5.88 -12.97 -0.50
C ALA A 322 -5.98 -13.11 -2.02
N ILE A 323 -5.80 -14.34 -2.50
CA ILE A 323 -6.18 -14.76 -3.86
C ILE A 323 -7.32 -15.75 -3.69
N HIS A 324 -8.52 -15.36 -4.11
CA HIS A 324 -9.70 -16.22 -4.11
C HIS A 324 -9.96 -16.77 -5.50
N GLU A 325 -10.56 -17.94 -5.53
CA GLU A 325 -11.05 -18.59 -6.75
C GLU A 325 -12.56 -18.75 -6.65
N ILE A 326 -13.27 -18.31 -7.69
CA ILE A 326 -14.69 -18.51 -7.87
C ILE A 326 -14.91 -19.32 -9.15
N GLN A 327 -15.64 -20.42 -9.06
CA GLN A 327 -16.01 -21.18 -10.24
C GLN A 327 -17.04 -20.42 -11.08
N LEU A 328 -16.80 -20.26 -12.38
CA LEU A 328 -17.73 -19.56 -13.29
C LEU A 328 -18.78 -20.49 -13.91
N THR A 329 -18.80 -21.74 -13.47
CA THR A 329 -19.79 -22.77 -13.84
C THR A 329 -20.40 -23.34 -12.56
N PRO A 330 -21.58 -23.98 -12.63
CA PRO A 330 -22.16 -24.67 -11.48
C PRO A 330 -21.13 -25.62 -10.84
N PRO A 331 -21.03 -25.68 -9.50
CA PRO A 331 -21.91 -25.06 -8.49
C PRO A 331 -21.57 -23.61 -8.07
N TYR A 332 -20.70 -22.89 -8.79
CA TYR A 332 -20.32 -21.49 -8.49
C TYR A 332 -19.65 -21.29 -7.12
N THR A 333 -18.92 -22.30 -6.64
CA THR A 333 -18.27 -22.24 -5.33
C THR A 333 -17.11 -21.25 -5.31
N SER A 334 -16.94 -20.59 -4.16
CA SER A 334 -15.82 -19.71 -3.85
C SER A 334 -14.90 -20.36 -2.81
N ARG A 335 -13.58 -20.19 -2.97
CA ARG A 335 -12.59 -20.60 -1.96
C ARG A 335 -11.36 -19.71 -1.97
N LEU A 336 -10.69 -19.63 -0.82
CA LEU A 336 -9.36 -19.03 -0.72
C LEU A 336 -8.33 -20.02 -1.30
N LEU A 337 -7.54 -19.58 -2.28
CA LEU A 337 -6.41 -20.37 -2.80
C LEU A 337 -5.19 -20.18 -1.93
N THR A 338 -4.67 -18.95 -1.87
CA THR A 338 -3.47 -18.61 -1.13
C THR A 338 -3.48 -17.15 -0.69
N LYS A 339 -2.42 -16.75 0.02
CA LYS A 339 -2.16 -15.37 0.39
C LYS A 339 -0.85 -14.90 -0.21
N MET A 340 -0.90 -13.75 -0.86
CA MET A 340 0.27 -12.99 -1.28
C MET A 340 1.11 -12.61 -0.05
N PRO A 341 2.44 -12.52 -0.18
CA PRO A 341 3.31 -12.06 0.90
C PRO A 341 2.98 -10.66 1.41
N ARG A 342 2.38 -9.81 0.57
CA ARG A 342 1.98 -8.43 0.89
C ARG A 342 0.52 -8.21 0.53
N ALA A 343 -0.18 -7.43 1.35
CA ALA A 343 -1.50 -6.91 1.02
C ALA A 343 -1.36 -5.80 -0.02
N ILE A 344 -2.22 -5.78 -1.03
CA ILE A 344 -2.05 -4.84 -2.14
C ILE A 344 -3.37 -4.46 -2.82
N CYS A 345 -3.54 -3.17 -3.10
CA CYS A 345 -4.63 -2.58 -3.88
C CYS A 345 -4.04 -1.62 -4.94
N TYR A 346 -4.84 -1.21 -5.91
CA TYR A 346 -4.40 -0.36 -7.04
C TYR A 346 -3.20 -0.94 -7.83
N HIS A 347 -3.07 -2.27 -7.79
CA HIS A 347 -2.07 -3.04 -8.53
C HIS A 347 -2.62 -3.42 -9.90
N GLY A 348 -1.74 -3.70 -10.85
CA GLY A 348 -2.11 -4.37 -12.09
C GLY A 348 -1.93 -5.88 -11.98
N GLY A 349 -2.69 -6.66 -12.75
CA GLY A 349 -2.60 -8.10 -12.76
C GLY A 349 -2.95 -8.70 -14.12
N GLU A 350 -2.06 -9.51 -14.68
CA GLU A 350 -2.22 -10.10 -16.00
C GLU A 350 -1.96 -11.61 -15.97
N ILE A 351 -2.70 -12.35 -16.79
CA ILE A 351 -2.42 -13.76 -17.02
C ILE A 351 -1.54 -13.93 -18.27
N VAL A 352 -0.39 -14.58 -18.11
CA VAL A 352 0.54 -14.90 -19.21
C VAL A 352 1.06 -16.32 -19.01
N ASN A 353 0.94 -17.18 -20.01
CA ASN A 353 1.41 -18.58 -19.96
C ASN A 353 0.90 -19.33 -18.71
N ASP A 354 -0.43 -19.29 -18.48
CA ASP A 354 -1.15 -19.91 -17.35
C ASP A 354 -0.69 -19.48 -15.94
N LYS A 355 0.03 -18.35 -15.86
CA LYS A 355 0.48 -17.76 -14.60
C LYS A 355 -0.01 -16.34 -14.48
N VAL A 356 -0.31 -15.95 -13.25
CA VAL A 356 -0.78 -14.61 -12.96
C VAL A 356 0.40 -13.77 -12.47
N TYR A 357 0.59 -12.60 -13.06
CA TYR A 357 1.64 -11.67 -12.70
C TYR A 357 1.01 -10.39 -12.17
N ILE A 358 1.43 -9.98 -10.98
CA ILE A 358 0.89 -8.85 -10.22
C ILE A 358 1.98 -7.81 -10.11
N PHE A 359 1.66 -6.55 -10.42
CA PHE A 359 2.61 -5.46 -10.56
C PHE A 359 2.21 -4.25 -9.74
N GLY A 360 3.18 -3.70 -9.01
CA GLY A 360 3.05 -2.45 -8.29
C GLY A 360 1.86 -2.44 -7.33
N GLY A 361 1.23 -1.28 -7.17
CA GLY A 361 0.14 -1.05 -6.22
C GLY A 361 0.62 -0.52 -4.88
N SER A 362 -0.34 -0.27 -3.98
CA SER A 362 -0.10 0.25 -2.64
C SER A 362 -0.45 -0.79 -1.57
N THR A 363 0.37 -0.85 -0.52
CA THR A 363 0.15 -1.77 0.61
C THR A 363 -0.74 -1.20 1.71
N THR A 364 -0.98 0.12 1.70
CA THR A 364 -1.84 0.82 2.67
C THR A 364 -2.97 1.61 2.00
N GLY A 365 -3.01 1.67 0.66
CA GLY A 365 -4.00 2.42 -0.11
C GLY A 365 -3.62 3.88 -0.30
N PHE A 366 -2.54 4.32 0.35
CA PHE A 366 -1.96 5.65 0.24
C PHE A 366 -0.68 5.63 -0.60
N GLY A 367 -0.37 6.75 -1.25
CA GLY A 367 0.78 6.88 -2.16
C GLY A 367 2.13 6.54 -1.50
N GLU A 368 2.36 6.92 -0.24
CA GLU A 368 3.63 6.67 0.46
C GLU A 368 4.01 5.18 0.56
N ALA A 369 3.03 4.28 0.43
CA ALA A 369 3.20 2.84 0.49
C ALA A 369 3.09 2.16 -0.89
N THR A 370 3.21 2.94 -1.97
CA THR A 370 3.37 2.47 -3.35
C THR A 370 4.62 1.61 -3.48
N THR A 371 4.54 0.52 -4.25
CA THR A 371 5.61 -0.47 -4.37
C THR A 371 6.05 -0.70 -5.81
N ASP A 372 7.27 -1.18 -5.99
CA ASP A 372 7.83 -1.70 -7.24
C ASP A 372 7.65 -3.23 -7.35
N TYR A 373 6.78 -3.78 -6.51
CA TYR A 373 6.63 -5.20 -6.26
C TYR A 373 6.14 -5.94 -7.50
N VAL A 374 6.78 -7.08 -7.81
CA VAL A 374 6.34 -7.98 -8.85
C VAL A 374 6.20 -9.37 -8.28
N LEU A 375 4.99 -9.93 -8.38
CA LEU A 375 4.67 -11.24 -7.86
C LEU A 375 4.12 -12.12 -8.98
N MET A 376 4.63 -13.34 -9.10
CA MET A 376 4.01 -14.37 -9.92
C MET A 376 3.26 -15.35 -9.03
N PHE A 377 2.01 -15.59 -9.34
CA PHE A 377 1.18 -16.64 -8.77
C PHE A 377 1.00 -17.74 -9.81
N ASP A 378 1.32 -18.97 -9.41
CA ASP A 378 1.14 -20.18 -10.19
C ASP A 378 -0.11 -20.92 -9.68
N PRO A 379 -1.24 -20.89 -10.41
CA PRO A 379 -2.48 -21.53 -9.98
C PRO A 379 -2.39 -23.05 -9.89
N ALA A 380 -1.51 -23.69 -10.66
CA ALA A 380 -1.36 -25.14 -10.68
C ALA A 380 -0.68 -25.66 -9.40
N THR A 381 0.30 -24.92 -8.89
CA THR A 381 1.01 -25.26 -7.64
C THR A 381 0.46 -24.52 -6.42
N ASN A 382 -0.42 -23.54 -6.63
CA ASN A 382 -0.93 -22.64 -5.61
C ASN A 382 0.18 -21.90 -4.83
N THR A 383 1.22 -21.47 -5.54
CA THR A 383 2.38 -20.80 -4.94
C THR A 383 2.60 -19.40 -5.50
N CYS A 384 3.06 -18.51 -4.61
CA CYS A 384 3.46 -17.16 -4.96
C CYS A 384 4.99 -17.06 -4.94
N LYS A 385 5.56 -16.41 -5.95
CA LYS A 385 7.00 -16.17 -6.07
C LYS A 385 7.27 -14.72 -6.45
N GLU A 386 7.99 -14.01 -5.58
CA GLU A 386 8.49 -12.67 -5.86
C GLU A 386 9.51 -12.73 -7.00
N LEU A 387 9.40 -11.78 -7.94
CA LEU A 387 10.26 -11.64 -9.09
C LEU A 387 11.11 -10.37 -8.99
N ASN A 388 11.87 -10.08 -10.03
CA ASN A 388 12.64 -8.84 -10.09
C ASN A 388 11.66 -7.64 -10.10
N PRO A 389 11.92 -6.60 -9.30
CA PRO A 389 11.02 -5.46 -9.18
C PRO A 389 10.96 -4.63 -10.47
N LEU A 390 9.95 -3.76 -10.53
CA LEU A 390 9.88 -2.65 -11.47
C LEU A 390 11.06 -1.67 -11.26
N PRO A 391 11.38 -0.80 -12.23
CA PRO A 391 12.48 0.16 -12.08
C PRO A 391 12.24 1.18 -10.96
N HIS A 392 10.98 1.47 -10.65
CA HIS A 392 10.54 2.34 -9.56
C HIS A 392 9.13 1.92 -9.08
N PRO A 393 8.72 2.35 -7.88
CA PRO A 393 7.38 2.10 -7.37
C PRO A 393 6.30 2.73 -8.25
N VAL A 394 5.21 2.01 -8.47
CA VAL A 394 4.06 2.49 -9.26
C VAL A 394 2.76 1.94 -8.67
N SER A 395 1.75 2.77 -8.51
CA SER A 395 0.36 2.38 -8.21
C SER A 395 -0.60 3.07 -9.18
N HIS A 396 -1.87 2.65 -9.20
CA HIS A 396 -2.91 3.20 -10.09
C HIS A 396 -2.54 3.11 -11.59
N MET A 397 -1.71 2.15 -11.97
CA MET A 397 -1.34 1.88 -13.36
C MET A 397 -2.43 1.12 -14.11
N ALA A 398 -2.35 1.13 -15.43
CA ALA A 398 -2.94 0.07 -16.23
C ALA A 398 -1.90 -1.02 -16.53
N THR A 399 -2.34 -2.27 -16.62
CA THR A 399 -1.54 -3.37 -17.17
C THR A 399 -2.23 -3.99 -18.36
N VAL A 400 -1.45 -4.57 -19.27
CA VAL A 400 -1.94 -5.44 -20.35
C VAL A 400 -0.95 -6.56 -20.64
N ALA A 401 -1.44 -7.74 -20.97
CA ALA A 401 -0.64 -8.81 -21.56
C ALA A 401 -0.34 -8.52 -23.05
N TRP A 402 0.89 -8.77 -23.48
CA TRP A 402 1.29 -8.81 -24.89
C TRP A 402 2.38 -9.86 -25.13
N LYS A 403 2.00 -10.97 -25.79
CA LYS A 403 2.87 -12.14 -26.00
C LYS A 403 3.42 -12.62 -24.64
N ASP A 404 4.73 -12.88 -24.54
CA ASP A 404 5.41 -13.26 -23.28
C ASP A 404 5.76 -12.06 -22.37
N ASN A 405 5.00 -10.98 -22.44
CA ASN A 405 5.28 -9.76 -21.69
C ASN A 405 4.02 -9.20 -21.04
N VAL A 406 4.23 -8.42 -20.00
CA VAL A 406 3.24 -7.52 -19.43
C VAL A 406 3.73 -6.10 -19.63
N VAL A 407 2.84 -5.23 -20.10
CA VAL A 407 3.11 -3.80 -20.21
C VAL A 407 2.42 -3.07 -19.07
N VAL A 408 3.19 -2.27 -18.35
CA VAL A 408 2.71 -1.38 -17.28
C VAL A 408 2.68 0.04 -17.85
N LEU A 409 1.54 0.73 -17.72
CA LEU A 409 1.31 2.04 -18.32
C LEU A 409 0.90 3.08 -17.26
N GLY A 410 1.65 4.17 -17.20
CA GLY A 410 1.37 5.31 -16.32
C GLY A 410 1.30 4.90 -14.85
N GLY A 411 0.42 5.58 -14.12
CA GLY A 411 0.27 5.47 -12.68
C GLY A 411 0.85 6.67 -11.95
N GLU A 412 1.08 6.48 -10.65
CA GLU A 412 1.72 7.46 -9.77
C GLU A 412 2.80 6.81 -8.90
N ASP A 413 3.77 7.62 -8.48
CA ASP A 413 4.85 7.20 -7.59
C ASP A 413 4.47 7.43 -6.13
N LYS A 414 5.42 7.22 -5.23
CA LYS A 414 5.21 7.38 -3.78
C LYS A 414 5.04 8.84 -3.35
N GLU A 415 5.48 9.80 -4.18
CA GLU A 415 5.30 11.23 -3.99
C GLU A 415 3.99 11.74 -4.62
N GLY A 416 3.23 10.86 -5.30
CA GLY A 416 1.99 11.22 -6.00
C GLY A 416 2.23 11.89 -7.36
N ASN A 417 3.45 11.82 -7.91
CA ASN A 417 3.71 12.33 -9.25
C ASN A 417 3.12 11.38 -10.29
N ILE A 418 2.30 11.92 -11.18
CA ILE A 418 1.69 11.18 -12.29
C ILE A 418 2.65 11.22 -13.49
N PHE A 419 2.83 10.09 -14.16
CA PHE A 419 3.74 9.95 -15.30
C PHE A 419 3.12 9.24 -16.51
N SER A 420 3.82 9.36 -17.63
CA SER A 420 3.50 8.81 -18.96
C SER A 420 4.32 7.57 -19.30
N GLU A 421 5.14 7.10 -18.35
CA GLU A 421 6.09 6.01 -18.58
C GLU A 421 5.39 4.69 -18.88
N VAL A 422 6.07 3.89 -19.71
CA VAL A 422 5.59 2.60 -20.20
C VAL A 422 6.69 1.57 -20.03
N ILE A 423 6.43 0.56 -19.21
CA ILE A 423 7.42 -0.46 -18.85
C ILE A 423 6.99 -1.79 -19.47
N LEU A 424 7.83 -2.36 -20.34
CA LEU A 424 7.67 -3.72 -20.85
C LEU A 424 8.41 -4.67 -19.94
N TYR A 425 7.69 -5.55 -19.24
CA TYR A 425 8.24 -6.59 -18.40
C TYR A 425 8.12 -7.96 -19.08
N ASN A 426 9.26 -8.59 -19.38
CA ASN A 426 9.29 -9.91 -19.97
C ASN A 426 9.23 -10.99 -18.89
N VAL A 427 8.18 -11.83 -18.91
CA VAL A 427 7.91 -12.77 -17.80
C VAL A 427 8.89 -13.95 -17.77
N ALA A 428 9.43 -14.35 -18.93
CA ALA A 428 10.39 -15.45 -19.03
C ALA A 428 11.77 -15.05 -18.48
N THR A 429 12.29 -13.90 -18.90
CA THR A 429 13.60 -13.39 -18.50
C THR A 429 13.57 -12.63 -17.17
N LYS A 430 12.38 -12.21 -16.71
CA LYS A 430 12.16 -11.41 -15.48
C LYS A 430 12.92 -10.10 -15.54
N ARG A 431 12.93 -9.48 -16.72
CA ARG A 431 13.61 -8.21 -16.98
C ARG A 431 12.62 -7.23 -17.56
N HIS A 432 12.81 -5.96 -17.23
CA HIS A 432 12.05 -4.86 -17.77
C HIS A 432 12.89 -4.04 -18.75
N ARG A 433 12.21 -3.31 -19.64
CA ARG A 433 12.77 -2.20 -20.41
C ARG A 433 11.72 -1.12 -20.61
N MET A 434 12.15 0.12 -20.79
CA MET A 434 11.25 1.23 -21.12
C MET A 434 10.83 1.15 -22.59
N LEU A 435 9.56 1.42 -22.86
CA LEU A 435 9.01 1.74 -24.18
C LEU A 435 8.86 3.26 -24.32
N PRO A 436 8.58 3.78 -25.53
CA PRO A 436 8.20 5.18 -25.70
C PRO A 436 7.05 5.55 -24.76
N GLU A 437 7.16 6.71 -24.14
CA GLU A 437 6.16 7.23 -23.22
C GLU A 437 4.87 7.63 -23.94
N MET A 438 3.75 7.51 -23.23
CA MET A 438 2.46 8.07 -23.67
C MET A 438 2.57 9.58 -23.89
N ARG A 439 1.71 10.16 -24.76
CA ARG A 439 1.71 11.62 -24.95
C ARG A 439 1.15 12.34 -23.74
N GLN A 440 0.24 11.69 -23.03
CA GLN A 440 -0.33 12.20 -21.79
C GLN A 440 0.06 11.34 -20.60
N LYS A 441 0.29 12.01 -19.47
CA LYS A 441 0.45 11.38 -18.16
C LYS A 441 -0.92 10.90 -17.68
N ARG A 442 -0.97 9.69 -17.12
CA ARG A 442 -2.25 9.05 -16.76
C ARG A 442 -2.10 8.25 -15.48
N ARG A 443 -2.91 8.54 -14.47
CA ARG A 443 -3.20 7.62 -13.36
C ARG A 443 -4.65 7.13 -13.42
N GLY A 444 -4.90 5.91 -12.97
CA GLY A 444 -6.23 5.29 -12.99
C GLY A 444 -6.81 5.19 -14.40
N CYS A 445 -5.96 5.07 -15.42
CA CYS A 445 -6.41 4.77 -16.78
C CYS A 445 -6.74 3.28 -16.91
N THR A 446 -7.35 2.94 -18.05
CA THR A 446 -7.56 1.54 -18.46
C THR A 446 -6.86 1.31 -19.80
N ALA A 447 -6.41 0.09 -20.06
CA ALA A 447 -5.75 -0.25 -21.30
C ALA A 447 -6.14 -1.64 -21.77
N VAL A 448 -6.05 -1.86 -23.08
CA VAL A 448 -6.27 -3.18 -23.71
C VAL A 448 -5.26 -3.43 -24.82
N THR A 449 -5.01 -4.70 -25.12
CA THR A 449 -4.19 -5.12 -26.27
C THR A 449 -5.06 -5.67 -27.39
N ILE A 450 -4.85 -5.19 -28.63
CA ILE A 450 -5.40 -5.76 -29.86
C ILE A 450 -4.25 -5.95 -30.84
N GLY A 451 -3.87 -7.21 -31.09
CA GLY A 451 -2.71 -7.52 -31.93
C GLY A 451 -1.42 -6.94 -31.39
N ASP A 452 -0.71 -6.17 -32.22
CA ASP A 452 0.49 -5.41 -31.87
C ASP A 452 0.18 -3.97 -31.41
N ASN A 453 -1.05 -3.69 -30.98
CA ASN A 453 -1.47 -2.38 -30.49
C ASN A 453 -1.86 -2.42 -29.01
N ILE A 454 -1.42 -1.43 -28.24
CA ILE A 454 -1.90 -1.14 -26.88
C ILE A 454 -2.71 0.14 -26.94
N ILE A 455 -3.93 0.10 -26.42
CA ILE A 455 -4.86 1.21 -26.47
C ILE A 455 -5.12 1.67 -25.03
N ALA A 456 -4.58 2.82 -24.67
CA ALA A 456 -4.71 3.43 -23.35
C ALA A 456 -5.85 4.47 -23.37
N MET A 457 -6.75 4.39 -22.40
CA MET A 457 -8.01 5.14 -22.36
C MET A 457 -8.20 5.80 -20.99
N GLY A 458 -8.56 7.09 -21.02
CA GLY A 458 -8.94 7.84 -19.82
C GLY A 458 -7.82 7.98 -18.78
N GLY A 459 -8.22 8.02 -17.51
CA GLY A 459 -7.39 8.35 -16.36
C GLY A 459 -7.48 9.83 -15.95
N LYS A 460 -6.62 10.23 -15.01
CA LYS A 460 -6.37 11.64 -14.66
C LYS A 460 -4.94 12.03 -15.00
N ASP A 461 -4.76 13.26 -15.44
CA ASP A 461 -3.44 13.86 -15.64
C ASP A 461 -2.91 14.53 -14.35
N GLU A 462 -1.70 15.09 -14.43
CA GLU A 462 -1.03 15.82 -13.35
C GLU A 462 -1.78 17.08 -12.88
N THR A 463 -2.70 17.60 -13.69
CA THR A 463 -3.55 18.74 -13.33
C THR A 463 -4.85 18.32 -12.64
N ASN A 464 -5.01 17.01 -12.37
CA ASN A 464 -6.23 16.37 -11.90
C ASN A 464 -7.42 16.44 -12.88
N THR A 465 -7.17 16.73 -14.16
CA THR A 465 -8.20 16.72 -15.20
C THR A 465 -8.55 15.28 -15.55
N ARG A 466 -9.85 14.95 -15.56
CA ARG A 466 -10.34 13.66 -16.02
C ARG A 466 -10.22 13.59 -17.54
N LEU A 467 -9.60 12.53 -18.04
CA LEU A 467 -9.31 12.37 -19.45
C LEU A 467 -10.39 11.54 -20.15
N ARG A 468 -10.78 11.98 -21.35
CA ARG A 468 -11.54 11.18 -22.34
C ARG A 468 -10.68 10.73 -23.52
N SER A 469 -9.46 11.23 -23.59
CA SER A 469 -8.49 10.93 -24.64
C SER A 469 -8.09 9.46 -24.65
N VAL A 470 -7.85 8.98 -25.87
CA VAL A 470 -7.44 7.62 -26.15
C VAL A 470 -6.17 7.68 -26.98
N GLU A 471 -5.20 6.86 -26.64
CA GLU A 471 -3.94 6.78 -27.37
C GLU A 471 -3.60 5.33 -27.69
N CYS A 472 -3.02 5.10 -28.85
CA CYS A 472 -2.64 3.78 -29.33
C CYS A 472 -1.12 3.74 -29.53
N TYR A 473 -0.46 2.79 -28.88
CA TYR A 473 0.92 2.43 -29.14
C TYR A 473 0.98 1.23 -30.05
N ASN A 474 1.74 1.34 -31.14
CA ASN A 474 1.98 0.22 -32.05
C ASN A 474 3.40 -0.31 -31.88
N PHE A 475 3.54 -1.61 -31.59
CA PHE A 475 4.83 -2.26 -31.37
C PHE A 475 5.73 -2.33 -32.62
N GLN A 476 5.15 -2.26 -33.82
CA GLN A 476 5.90 -2.34 -35.07
C GLN A 476 6.52 -0.99 -35.44
N THR A 477 5.74 0.09 -35.32
CA THR A 477 6.23 1.45 -35.58
C THR A 477 6.94 2.05 -34.38
N ASN A 478 6.72 1.50 -33.18
CA ASN A 478 7.27 1.99 -31.92
C ASN A 478 6.85 3.45 -31.64
N THR A 479 5.59 3.78 -31.90
CA THR A 479 5.05 5.16 -31.76
C THR A 479 3.66 5.19 -31.15
N TRP A 480 3.37 6.27 -30.43
CA TRP A 480 2.02 6.61 -29.95
C TRP A 480 1.27 7.50 -30.95
N THR A 481 0.02 7.14 -31.23
CA THR A 481 -0.93 7.92 -32.05
C THR A 481 -2.20 8.20 -31.29
N GLU A 482 -2.80 9.37 -31.47
CA GLU A 482 -4.10 9.68 -30.88
C GLU A 482 -5.22 8.91 -31.59
N PHE A 483 -6.14 8.38 -30.79
CA PHE A 483 -7.37 7.76 -31.24
C PHE A 483 -8.56 8.67 -30.91
N PRO A 484 -9.73 8.46 -31.54
CA PRO A 484 -10.95 9.16 -31.19
C PRO A 484 -11.24 9.06 -29.69
N ALA A 485 -11.48 10.22 -29.07
CA ALA A 485 -11.79 10.30 -27.66
C ALA A 485 -13.12 9.59 -27.33
N MET A 486 -13.21 9.04 -26.12
CA MET A 486 -14.47 8.58 -25.54
C MET A 486 -15.47 9.74 -25.45
N ALA A 487 -16.76 9.44 -25.41
CA ALA A 487 -17.79 10.44 -25.17
C ALA A 487 -17.62 11.04 -23.76
N GLU A 488 -17.42 10.17 -22.77
CA GLU A 488 -17.26 10.55 -21.36
C GLU A 488 -15.81 10.44 -20.89
N ALA A 489 -15.40 11.34 -19.98
CA ALA A 489 -14.12 11.24 -19.31
C ALA A 489 -14.19 10.20 -18.17
N ARG A 490 -13.24 9.26 -18.15
CA ARG A 490 -13.30 8.09 -17.26
C ARG A 490 -12.02 7.95 -16.45
N VAL A 491 -12.15 7.55 -15.19
CA VAL A 491 -11.05 7.28 -14.25
C VAL A 491 -11.42 6.03 -13.48
N TYR A 492 -10.50 5.09 -13.30
CA TYR A 492 -10.76 3.78 -12.70
C TYR A 492 -11.91 3.01 -13.37
N ALA A 493 -12.05 3.20 -14.68
CA ALA A 493 -12.92 2.39 -15.52
C ALA A 493 -12.25 1.05 -15.82
N THR A 494 -13.03 0.12 -16.33
CA THR A 494 -12.54 -1.20 -16.74
C THR A 494 -12.93 -1.48 -18.18
N ALA A 495 -12.15 -2.31 -18.88
CA ALA A 495 -12.35 -2.57 -20.29
C ALA A 495 -12.05 -4.02 -20.67
N VAL A 496 -12.73 -4.50 -21.69
CA VAL A 496 -12.46 -5.79 -22.34
C VAL A 496 -12.43 -5.63 -23.85
N VAL A 497 -11.76 -6.57 -24.53
CA VAL A 497 -11.76 -6.69 -25.98
C VAL A 497 -12.69 -7.82 -26.39
N LYS A 498 -13.55 -7.55 -27.37
CA LYS A 498 -14.40 -8.53 -28.03
C LYS A 498 -13.86 -8.74 -29.45
N TYR A 499 -13.49 -9.98 -29.76
CA TYR A 499 -13.20 -10.41 -31.13
C TYR A 499 -14.50 -10.93 -31.80
N PRO A 500 -14.60 -10.88 -33.14
CA PRO A 500 -15.78 -11.33 -33.89
C PRO A 500 -16.15 -12.81 -33.66
#